data_AF-A0AAV6H1N7-F1
#
_entry.id   AF-A0AAV6H1N7-F1
#
_cell.length_a   1.000
_cell.length_b   1.000
_cell.length_c   1.000
_cell.angle_alpha   90.00
_cell.angle_beta   90.00
_cell.angle_gamma   90.00
#
_symmetry.space_group_name_H-M   'P 1'
#
loop_
_entity.id
_entity.type
_entity.pdbx_description
1 polymer ?
#
loop_
_entity_poly.entity_id
_entity_poly.type
_entity_poly.pdbx_seq_one_letter_code
_entity_poly.pdbx_strand_id
1 'polypeptide(L)' 'MVDPALTTKKWGNKDLPLRPGETIDVIVKPQDGKLIGRNKDGKFGYVCLCNIQQESDIYDDVGEDCIYDN' A
#
# COMPACT_ATOMS: atom_id res chain seq x y z
N MET A 1 -1.78 6.46 3.89
CA MET A 1 -3.03 5.82 4.40
C MET A 1 -3.17 4.45 3.73
N VAL A 2 -3.90 3.50 4.30
CA VAL A 2 -4.08 2.19 3.63
C VAL A 2 -4.95 2.39 2.39
N ASP A 3 -4.56 1.77 1.28
CA ASP A 3 -5.29 1.87 0.02
C ASP A 3 -6.76 1.44 0.20
N PRO A 4 -7.77 2.24 -0.19
CA PRO A 4 -9.17 1.91 -0.07
C PRO A 4 -9.63 0.81 -1.05
N ALA A 5 -8.89 0.58 -2.14
CA ALA A 5 -9.08 -0.54 -3.06
C ALA A 5 -8.33 -1.80 -2.61
N LEU A 6 -7.71 -1.78 -1.42
CA LEU A 6 -7.13 -2.96 -0.79
C LEU A 6 -8.17 -4.07 -0.67
N THR A 7 -8.09 -5.04 -1.56
CA THR A 7 -8.89 -6.26 -1.48
C THR A 7 -8.44 -7.09 -0.29
N THR A 8 -9.37 -7.68 0.46
CA THR A 8 -9.11 -8.59 1.59
C THR A 8 -8.17 -9.72 1.15
N LYS A 9 -6.88 -9.50 1.37
CA LYS A 9 -5.85 -10.51 1.19
C LYS A 9 -5.72 -11.30 2.50
N LYS A 10 -5.44 -12.60 2.40
CA LYS A 10 -5.09 -13.38 3.59
C LYS A 10 -3.76 -12.87 4.14
N TRP A 11 -3.82 -12.12 5.22
CA TRP A 11 -2.66 -11.73 6.00
C TRP A 11 -2.06 -12.97 6.66
N GLY A 12 -0.76 -13.20 6.50
CA GLY A 12 -0.05 -14.28 7.17
C GLY A 12 0.14 -13.98 8.65
N ASN A 13 0.66 -14.97 9.39
CA ASN A 13 0.85 -14.87 10.84
C ASN A 13 1.85 -13.76 11.28
N LYS A 14 2.62 -13.22 10.33
CA LYS A 14 3.58 -12.12 10.53
C LYS A 14 3.14 -10.82 9.85
N ASP A 15 2.09 -10.86 9.04
CA ASP A 15 1.59 -9.70 8.32
C ASP A 15 0.60 -8.93 9.20
N LEU A 16 0.58 -7.60 9.05
CA LEU A 16 -0.37 -6.78 9.78
C LEU A 16 -1.71 -6.80 9.02
N PRO A 17 -2.82 -7.22 9.65
CA PRO A 17 -4.13 -7.06 9.03
C PRO A 17 -4.46 -5.58 8.87
N LEU A 18 -4.44 -5.12 7.62
CA LEU A 18 -4.85 -3.77 7.25
C LEU A 18 -6.29 -3.78 6.77
N ARG A 19 -6.99 -2.69 7.06
CA ARG A 19 -8.32 -2.41 6.51
C ARG A 19 -8.23 -1.28 5.49
N PRO A 20 -8.93 -1.38 4.35
CA PRO A 20 -8.98 -0.29 3.37
C PRO A 20 -9.43 1.01 4.04
N GLY A 21 -8.71 2.11 3.78
CA GLY A 21 -8.98 3.41 4.40
C GLY A 21 -8.56 3.53 5.88
N GLU A 22 -7.89 2.51 6.44
CA GLU A 22 -7.32 2.61 7.79
C GLU A 22 -6.02 3.43 7.79
N THR A 23 -5.72 4.04 8.94
CA THR A 23 -4.45 4.72 9.18
C THR A 23 -3.58 3.83 10.05
N ILE A 24 -2.35 3.60 9.61
CA ILE A 24 -1.33 2.88 10.37
C ILE A 24 -0.09 3.75 10.52
N ASP A 25 0.64 3.54 11.61
CA ASP A 25 1.90 4.20 11.92
C ASP A 25 3.09 3.42 11.33
N VAL A 26 3.99 4.09 10.63
CA VAL A 26 5.17 3.46 10.04
C VAL A 26 6.28 3.41 11.09
N ILE A 27 6.52 2.22 11.63
CA ILE A 27 7.56 1.99 12.66
C ILE A 27 8.92 1.78 12.00
N VAL A 28 8.94 1.01 10.92
CA VAL A 28 10.15 0.72 10.14
C VAL A 28 9.93 1.24 8.73
N LYS A 29 10.88 2.04 8.25
CA LYS A 29 10.87 2.58 6.90
C LYS A 29 10.81 1.44 5.88
N PRO A 30 10.10 1.64 4.76
CA PRO A 30 10.11 0.67 3.68
C PRO A 30 11.52 0.41 3.18
N GLN A 31 11.88 -0.87 3.08
CA GLN A 31 13.10 -1.33 2.43
C GLN A 31 12.70 -2.47 1.49
N ASP A 32 13.01 -2.34 0.20
CA ASP A 32 12.68 -3.36 -0.81
C ASP A 32 11.16 -3.61 -0.98
N GLY A 33 10.34 -2.56 -0.94
CA GLY A 33 8.89 -2.68 -1.13
C GLY A 33 8.08 -3.15 0.10
N LYS A 34 8.75 -3.44 1.23
CA LYS A 34 8.12 -3.88 2.48
C LYS A 34 8.45 -2.95 3.64
N LEU A 35 7.44 -2.62 4.44
CA LEU A 35 7.56 -1.81 5.66
C LEU A 35 6.91 -2.52 6.85
N ILE A 36 7.23 -2.08 8.07
CA ILE A 36 6.51 -2.50 9.28
C ILE A 36 5.59 -1.38 9.71
N GLY A 37 4.29 -1.67 9.69
CA GLY A 37 3.25 -0.77 10.18
C GLY A 37 2.79 -1.14 11.58
N ARG A 38 2.12 -0.19 12.25
CA ARG A 38 1.36 -0.38 13.49
C ARG A 38 -0.07 0.11 13.30
N ASN A 39 -1.07 -0.72 13.57
CA ASN A 39 -2.46 -0.28 13.52
C ASN A 39 -2.90 0.42 14.82
N LYS A 40 -4.13 0.95 14.85
CA LYS A 40 -4.70 1.63 16.02
C LYS A 40 -4.89 0.70 17.22
N ASP A 41 -5.10 -0.60 16.99
CA ASP A 41 -5.11 -1.63 18.03
C ASP A 41 -3.73 -1.90 18.63
N GLY A 42 -2.67 -1.32 18.06
CA GLY A 42 -1.30 -1.48 18.51
C GLY A 42 -0.61 -2.76 18.04
N LYS A 43 -1.19 -3.49 17.08
CA LYS A 43 -0.56 -4.64 16.42
C LYS A 43 0.47 -4.17 15.41
N PHE A 44 1.51 -4.99 15.22
CA PHE A 44 2.59 -4.75 14.28
C PHE A 44 2.70 -5.91 13.29
N GLY A 45 3.13 -5.61 12.08
CA GLY A 45 3.39 -6.63 11.09
C GLY A 45 3.88 -6.06 9.77
N TYR A 46 4.22 -6.97 8.87
CA TYR A 46 4.67 -6.61 7.53
C TYR A 46 3.52 -6.06 6.70
N VAL A 47 3.83 -5.01 5.97
CA VAL A 47 2.93 -4.32 5.04
C VAL A 47 3.72 -4.02 3.78
N CYS A 48 3.19 -4.38 2.61
CA CYS A 48 3.80 -3.94 1.36
C CYS A 48 3.40 -2.50 1.06
N LEU A 49 4.32 -1.75 0.46
CA LEU A 49 4.08 -0.40 -0.03
C LEU A 49 2.90 -0.35 -1.01
N CYS A 50 2.77 -1.36 -1.88
CA CYS A 50 1.65 -1.50 -2.81
C CYS A 50 0.26 -1.58 -2.12
N ASN A 51 0.19 -1.88 -0.82
CA ASN A 51 -1.05 -1.88 -0.04
C ASN A 51 -1.31 -0.55 0.69
N ILE A 52 -0.35 0.38 0.66
CA ILE A 52 -0.44 1.70 1.27
C ILE A 52 -0.60 2.69 0.12
N GLN A 53 -1.64 3.51 0.17
CA GLN A 53 -1.70 4.69 -0.68
C GLN A 53 -0.64 5.69 -0.21
N GLN A 54 0.51 5.63 -0.85
CA GLN A 54 1.42 6.74 -1.01
C GLN A 54 1.15 7.32 -2.40
N GLU A 55 1.16 8.64 -2.53
CA GLU A 55 0.79 9.41 -3.74
C GLU A 55 1.63 9.10 -5.00
N SER A 56 2.46 8.06 -5.00
CA SER A 56 3.47 7.78 -6.03
C SER A 56 3.06 6.76 -7.10
N ASP A 57 1.88 6.14 -7.01
CA ASP A 57 1.42 5.12 -7.98
C ASP A 57 0.24 5.60 -8.86
N ILE A 58 0.17 6.91 -9.12
CA ILE A 58 -0.71 7.50 -10.15
C ILE A 58 0.12 7.95 -11.37
N TYR A 59 1.23 7.27 -11.67
CA TYR A 59 2.08 7.52 -12.84
C TYR A 59 2.79 6.24 -13.35
N ASP A 60 2.02 5.20 -13.69
CA ASP A 60 2.54 4.11 -14.55
C ASP A 60 1.58 3.75 -15.71
N ASP A 61 0.57 4.59 -15.96
CA ASP A 61 -0.37 4.43 -17.09
C ASP A 61 -0.59 5.75 -17.86
N VAL A 62 0.44 6.62 -17.91
CA VAL A 62 0.57 7.58 -19.03
C VAL A 62 1.39 6.87 -20.11
N GLY A 63 0.75 5.88 -20.73
CA GLY A 63 1.39 4.97 -21.66
C GLY A 63 0.46 4.47 -22.75
N GLU A 64 -0.59 5.20 -23.11
CA GLU A 64 -1.47 4.82 -24.22
C GLU A 64 -1.47 5.97 -25.24
N ASP A 65 -0.43 5.94 -26.07
CA ASP A 65 -0.41 6.31 -27.49
C ASP A 65 -1.33 7.48 -27.91
N CYS A 66 -0.79 8.70 -27.82
CA CYS A 66 -1.35 9.82 -28.58
C CYS A 66 -1.11 9.55 -30.08
N ILE A 67 -2.01 8.78 -30.70
CA ILE A 67 -2.22 8.80 -32.15
C ILE A 67 -2.57 10.25 -32.51
N TYR A 68 -1.56 11.01 -32.93
CA TYR A 68 -1.77 12.26 -33.65
C TYR A 68 -2.25 11.88 -35.05
N ASP A 69 -3.55 11.98 -35.27
CA ASP A 69 -4.14 11.91 -36.61
C ASP A 69 -3.65 13.15 -37.38
N ASN A 70 -2.74 12.90 -38.34
CA ASN A 70 -2.11 13.89 -39.20
C ASN A 70 -2.94 14.16 -40.45
#